data_AF-A0AA39JYT4-F1
#
_entry.id   AF-A0AA39JYT4-F1
#
_cell.length_a   1.000
_cell.length_b   1.000
_cell.length_c   1.000
_cell.angle_alpha   90.00
_cell.angle_beta   90.00
_cell.angle_gamma   90.00
#
_symmetry.space_group_name_H-M   'P 1'
#
loop_
_entity.id
_entity.type
_entity.pdbx_description
1 polymer ?
#
loop_
_entity_poly.entity_id
_entity_poly.type
_entity_poly.pdbx_seq_one_letter_code
_entity_poly.pdbx_strand_id
1 'polypeptide(L)'
;MTLSLASLLESWITPDKNYDFGRAYGHLRPRWYTTDLRTIKTDFRILEEKDQKMREDAIRNSRTIQAQTPPCRVWDLYSNRIVPQWIIPDNTVPWAISHVWMDDRRGVATPINRYRWPVPIPTDSSLECIRIEMLNLGAEYVWVDVLCLRQEGREGDSEAQREKEWRLDVPTIGYVYRWAKMVVYYFSGLGRALSDTAGDLESNRCWFKRAWTMQEISQYRIYAGGATDDFLVYAQAADEEDKVGSFQEQIGSLKSLALERNSL
;
A
#
# COMPACT_ATOMS: atom_id res chain seq x y z
N MET A 1 -22.47 19.37 27.22
CA MET A 1 -22.85 18.88 25.88
C MET A 1 -22.02 17.65 25.56
N THR A 2 -22.66 16.54 25.21
CA THR A 2 -22.00 15.40 24.57
C THR A 2 -21.63 15.82 23.16
N LEU A 3 -20.34 15.75 22.80
CA LEU A 3 -19.90 16.03 21.44
C LEU A 3 -20.39 14.84 20.59
N SER A 4 -21.25 15.09 19.60
CA SER A 4 -21.69 14.05 18.68
C SER A 4 -20.68 13.88 17.55
N LEU A 5 -20.58 12.67 17.00
CA LEU A 5 -19.74 12.41 15.83
C LEU A 5 -20.11 13.33 14.64
N ALA A 6 -21.41 13.59 14.44
CA ALA A 6 -21.89 14.51 13.41
C ALA A 6 -21.32 15.92 13.60
N SER A 7 -21.44 16.49 14.81
CA SER A 7 -20.88 17.81 15.12
C SER A 7 -19.36 17.88 14.98
N LEU A 8 -18.67 16.78 15.28
CA LEU A 8 -17.22 16.71 15.08
C LEU A 8 -16.87 16.70 13.60
N LEU A 9 -17.53 15.87 12.78
CA LEU A 9 -17.33 15.83 11.32
C LEU A 9 -17.59 17.20 10.68
N GLU A 10 -18.70 17.85 11.02
CA GLU A 10 -19.01 19.21 10.55
C GLU A 10 -17.91 20.21 10.93
N SER A 11 -17.37 20.12 12.15
CA SER A 11 -16.28 21.00 12.59
C SER A 11 -14.93 20.77 11.89
N TRP A 12 -14.81 19.68 11.11
CA TRP A 12 -13.65 19.39 10.27
C TRP A 12 -13.87 19.82 8.83
N ILE A 13 -15.11 19.73 8.34
CA ILE A 13 -15.52 20.12 6.99
C ILE A 13 -15.81 21.62 6.98
N THR A 14 -14.78 22.43 7.24
CA THR A 14 -14.90 23.88 7.23
C THR A 14 -14.40 24.46 5.90
N PRO A 15 -15.07 25.49 5.32
CA PRO A 15 -14.70 26.05 4.02
C PRO A 15 -13.24 26.56 3.95
N ASP A 16 -12.67 26.95 5.09
CA ASP A 16 -11.31 27.47 5.24
C ASP A 16 -10.22 26.38 5.28
N LYS A 17 -10.56 25.12 5.63
CA LYS A 17 -9.56 24.06 5.85
C LYS A 17 -9.40 23.06 4.70
N ASN A 18 -10.22 23.19 3.64
CA ASN A 18 -10.18 22.32 2.46
C ASN A 18 -10.21 20.81 2.82
N TYR A 19 -11.02 20.45 3.82
CA TYR A 19 -11.33 19.06 4.15
C TYR A 19 -12.64 18.69 3.46
N ASP A 20 -12.57 17.73 2.54
CA ASP A 20 -13.77 17.04 2.06
C ASP A 20 -14.25 16.04 3.13
N PHE A 21 -15.50 15.59 3.00
CA PHE A 21 -16.06 14.59 3.91
C PHE A 21 -15.20 13.32 3.96
N GLY A 22 -14.71 12.85 2.80
CA GLY A 22 -13.87 11.65 2.72
C GLY A 22 -12.61 11.76 3.57
N ARG A 23 -11.93 12.92 3.57
CA ARG A 23 -10.75 13.16 4.40
C ARG A 23 -11.12 13.20 5.89
N ALA A 24 -12.17 13.93 6.26
CA ALA A 24 -12.61 14.00 7.66
C ALA A 24 -12.99 12.59 8.19
N TYR A 25 -13.76 11.85 7.40
CA TYR A 25 -14.16 10.48 7.71
C TYR A 25 -12.94 9.56 7.84
N GLY A 26 -12.05 9.53 6.85
CA GLY A 26 -10.85 8.68 6.89
C GLY A 26 -9.89 9.01 8.03
N HIS A 27 -9.84 10.27 8.48
CA HIS A 27 -9.04 10.67 9.64
C HIS A 27 -9.67 10.21 10.96
N LEU A 28 -10.99 10.30 11.10
CA LEU A 28 -11.68 10.03 12.36
C LEU A 28 -12.00 8.54 12.55
N ARG A 29 -12.34 7.83 11.47
CA ARG A 29 -12.77 6.42 11.49
C ARG A 29 -11.83 5.48 12.28
N PRO A 30 -10.49 5.60 12.20
CA PRO A 30 -9.61 4.68 12.93
C PRO A 30 -9.68 4.82 14.46
N ARG A 31 -10.18 5.97 14.98
CA ARG A 31 -10.10 6.32 16.41
C ARG A 31 -11.41 6.76 17.05
N TRP A 32 -12.49 6.91 16.28
CA TRP A 32 -13.78 7.41 16.75
C TRP A 32 -14.50 6.55 17.80
N TYR A 33 -14.11 5.27 17.98
CA TYR A 33 -14.63 4.36 19.02
C TYR A 33 -13.67 4.17 20.20
N THR A 34 -12.41 4.56 20.05
CA THR A 34 -11.34 4.26 21.01
C THR A 34 -10.78 5.51 21.69
N THR A 35 -11.09 6.70 21.18
CA THR A 35 -10.60 7.99 21.67
C THR A 35 -11.76 8.90 22.07
N ASP A 36 -11.58 9.73 23.10
CA ASP A 36 -12.54 10.78 23.42
C ASP A 36 -12.60 11.79 22.25
N LEU A 37 -13.77 11.90 21.63
CA LEU A 37 -14.02 12.81 20.52
C LEU A 37 -13.74 14.29 20.89
N ARG A 38 -13.73 14.63 22.19
CA ARG A 38 -13.38 15.98 22.66
C ARG A 38 -11.89 16.29 22.55
N THR A 39 -11.01 15.29 22.68
CA THR A 39 -9.55 15.47 22.66
C THR A 39 -8.93 15.12 21.32
N ILE A 40 -9.66 14.44 20.44
CA ILE A 40 -9.17 13.87 19.18
C ILE A 40 -8.37 14.85 18.29
N LYS A 41 -8.77 16.14 18.23
CA LYS A 41 -8.02 17.16 17.46
C LYS A 41 -6.63 17.41 18.05
N THR A 42 -6.55 17.49 19.38
CA THR A 42 -5.28 17.67 20.11
C THR A 42 -4.42 16.42 19.98
N ASP A 43 -5.03 15.24 20.12
CA ASP A 43 -4.33 13.96 20.00
C ASP A 43 -3.71 13.80 18.60
N PHE A 44 -4.44 14.19 17.55
CA PHE A 44 -3.93 14.10 16.18
C PHE A 44 -2.77 15.06 15.95
N ARG A 45 -2.82 16.27 16.50
CA ARG A 45 -1.68 17.20 16.43
C ARG A 45 -0.44 16.59 17.08
N ILE A 46 -0.59 15.96 18.24
CA ILE A 46 0.52 15.29 18.94
C ILE A 46 1.08 14.13 18.11
N LEU A 47 0.21 13.32 17.49
CA LEU A 47 0.63 12.19 16.64
C LEU A 47 1.34 12.66 15.37
N GLU A 48 0.83 13.72 14.73
CA GLU A 48 1.45 14.32 13.55
C GLU A 48 2.83 14.91 13.88
N GLU A 49 2.97 15.64 14.99
CA GLU A 49 4.26 16.18 15.46
C GLU A 49 5.27 15.06 15.77
N LYS A 50 4.81 13.96 16.38
CA LYS A 50 5.65 12.78 16.64
C LYS A 50 6.10 12.08 15.37
N ASP A 51 5.18 11.86 14.42
CA ASP A 51 5.49 11.26 13.12
C ASP A 51 6.47 12.12 12.34
N GLN A 52 6.24 13.44 12.29
CA GLN A 52 7.14 14.38 11.64
C GLN A 52 8.55 14.31 12.24
N LYS A 53 8.68 14.37 13.57
CA LYS A 53 9.97 14.26 14.24
C LYS A 53 10.67 12.94 13.94
N MET A 54 9.94 11.82 14.00
CA MET A 54 10.48 10.50 13.67
C MET A 54 11.00 10.43 12.22
N ARG A 55 10.29 11.04 11.27
CA ARG A 55 10.72 11.09 9.86
C ARG A 55 11.92 12.02 9.63
N GLU A 56 12.00 13.12 10.37
CA GLU A 56 13.17 14.01 10.35
C GLU A 56 14.41 13.30 10.92
N ASP A 57 14.27 12.61 12.05
CA ASP A 57 15.34 11.86 12.71
C ASP A 57 15.79 10.64 11.89
N ALA A 58 14.91 10.05 11.06
CA ALA A 58 15.22 8.93 10.19
C ALA A 58 16.23 9.27 9.07
N ILE A 59 16.48 10.56 8.81
CA ILE A 59 17.34 11.03 7.72
C ILE A 59 18.49 11.88 8.28
N ARG A 60 19.74 11.44 8.07
CA ARG A 60 20.94 12.21 8.44
C ARG A 60 21.89 12.36 7.26
N ASN A 61 22.34 13.58 6.96
CA ASN A 61 23.27 13.87 5.86
C ASN A 61 22.84 13.24 4.52
N SER A 62 21.55 13.33 4.19
CA SER A 62 20.96 12.72 2.98
C SER A 62 21.01 11.19 2.91
N ARG A 63 21.21 10.51 4.05
CA ARG A 63 21.13 9.04 4.16
C ARG A 63 20.03 8.65 5.14
N THR A 64 19.25 7.63 4.79
CA THR A 64 18.31 7.00 5.72
C THR A 64 19.11 6.20 6.74
N ILE A 65 19.02 6.59 8.00
CA ILE A 65 19.70 5.92 9.12
C ILE A 65 18.77 5.01 9.92
N GLN A 66 17.46 5.18 9.74
CA GLN A 66 16.43 4.32 10.33
C GLN A 66 15.71 3.57 9.21
N ALA A 67 16.17 2.34 8.92
CA ALA A 67 15.57 1.51 7.88
C ALA A 67 14.16 0.99 8.25
N GLN A 68 13.80 1.04 9.54
CA GLN A 68 12.53 0.55 10.08
C GLN A 68 11.50 1.68 10.24
N THR A 69 11.41 2.57 9.25
CA THR A 69 10.43 3.65 9.24
C THR A 69 9.14 3.15 8.60
N PRO A 70 7.98 3.30 9.27
CA PRO A 70 6.70 2.89 8.70
C PRO A 70 6.32 3.81 7.51
N PRO A 71 5.43 3.34 6.62
CA PRO A 71 5.06 4.12 5.44
C PRO A 71 4.51 5.51 5.82
N CYS A 72 4.69 6.53 4.98
CA CYS A 72 4.05 7.84 5.17
C CYS A 72 2.53 7.75 5.17
N ARG A 73 2.00 6.89 4.30
CA ARG A 73 0.58 6.83 3.94
C ARG A 73 0.17 5.39 3.69
N VAL A 74 -1.10 5.11 3.91
CA VAL A 74 -1.74 3.88 3.48
C VAL A 74 -3.12 4.17 2.91
N TRP A 75 -3.63 3.24 2.13
CA TRP A 75 -4.98 3.25 1.60
C TRP A 75 -5.93 2.62 2.61
N ASP A 76 -6.79 3.43 3.21
CA ASP A 76 -7.94 2.95 3.95
C ASP A 76 -9.03 2.54 2.96
N LEU A 77 -9.28 1.23 2.86
CA LEU A 77 -10.23 0.66 1.92
C LEU A 77 -11.68 0.98 2.32
N TYR A 78 -11.98 1.19 3.62
CA TYR A 78 -13.33 1.52 4.07
C TYR A 78 -13.70 2.96 3.70
N SER A 79 -12.81 3.93 3.96
CA SER A 79 -13.04 5.31 3.52
C SER A 79 -12.71 5.57 2.05
N ASN A 80 -12.05 4.62 1.37
CA ASN A 80 -11.50 4.78 0.03
C ASN A 80 -10.63 6.04 -0.11
N ARG A 81 -9.74 6.23 0.87
CA ARG A 81 -8.86 7.39 0.95
C ARG A 81 -7.45 6.99 1.34
N ILE A 82 -6.48 7.72 0.82
CA ILE A 82 -5.13 7.69 1.33
C ILE A 82 -5.07 8.54 2.59
N VAL A 83 -4.68 7.89 3.68
CA VAL A 83 -4.56 8.49 5.00
C VAL A 83 -3.12 8.41 5.50
N PRO A 84 -2.68 9.33 6.37
CA PRO A 84 -1.37 9.22 7.01
C PRO A 84 -1.28 7.96 7.87
N GLN A 85 -0.12 7.33 7.96
CA GLN A 85 0.04 6.14 8.81
C GLN A 85 -0.20 6.45 10.30
N TRP A 86 0.18 7.65 10.76
CA TRP A 86 0.12 8.02 12.18
C TRP A 86 -1.30 8.15 12.74
N ILE A 87 -2.35 8.26 11.90
CA ILE A 87 -3.73 8.26 12.40
C ILE A 87 -4.20 6.84 12.78
N ILE A 88 -3.59 5.82 12.20
CA ILE A 88 -3.97 4.43 12.39
C ILE A 88 -3.47 3.97 13.77
N PRO A 89 -4.22 3.15 14.52
CA PRO A 89 -3.76 2.60 15.78
C PRO A 89 -2.45 1.79 15.64
N ASP A 90 -1.54 1.92 16.61
CA ASP A 90 -0.20 1.30 16.55
C ASP A 90 -0.22 -0.23 16.46
N ASN A 91 -1.30 -0.87 16.92
CA ASN A 91 -1.50 -2.31 16.84
C ASN A 91 -2.06 -2.78 15.48
N THR A 92 -2.29 -1.86 14.54
CA THR A 92 -2.83 -2.15 13.22
C THR A 92 -1.71 -2.16 12.20
N VAL A 93 -1.47 -3.34 11.63
CA VAL A 93 -0.45 -3.55 10.61
C VAL A 93 -1.14 -3.61 9.25
N PRO A 94 -0.80 -2.74 8.28
CA PRO A 94 -1.40 -2.75 6.96
C PRO A 94 -1.00 -3.99 6.17
N TRP A 95 -1.81 -4.33 5.18
CA TRP A 95 -1.43 -5.24 4.11
C TRP A 95 -0.56 -4.48 3.10
N ALA A 96 0.14 -5.19 2.22
CA ALA A 96 0.84 -4.57 1.10
C ALA A 96 0.47 -5.25 -0.22
N ILE A 97 0.49 -4.49 -1.31
CA ILE A 97 0.37 -5.03 -2.66
C ILE A 97 1.70 -4.90 -3.37
N SER A 98 2.24 -6.02 -3.83
CA SER A 98 3.35 -6.08 -4.77
C SER A 98 2.78 -6.37 -6.16
N HIS A 99 3.25 -5.66 -7.18
CA HIS A 99 2.75 -5.81 -8.53
C HIS A 99 3.82 -5.49 -9.57
N VAL A 100 3.69 -6.00 -10.80
CA VAL A 100 4.59 -5.66 -11.90
C VAL A 100 4.23 -4.31 -12.53
N TRP A 101 5.25 -3.48 -12.75
CA TRP A 101 5.15 -2.24 -13.50
C TRP A 101 5.10 -2.51 -15.01
N MET A 102 3.96 -2.19 -15.65
CA MET A 102 3.71 -2.46 -17.08
C MET A 102 4.01 -1.25 -17.97
N ASP A 103 4.16 -1.40 -19.29
CA ASP A 103 4.27 -0.24 -20.20
C ASP A 103 2.93 0.43 -20.49
N ASP A 104 1.88 -0.38 -20.61
CA ASP A 104 0.52 0.03 -20.93
C ASP A 104 -0.20 0.52 -19.66
N ARG A 105 0.30 1.61 -19.10
CA ARG A 105 -0.29 2.30 -17.96
C ARG A 105 -0.99 3.58 -18.37
N ARG A 106 -2.08 3.90 -17.67
CA ARG A 106 -2.73 5.21 -17.73
C ARG A 106 -2.68 5.87 -16.37
N GLY A 107 -2.49 7.19 -16.35
CA GLY A 107 -2.58 8.00 -15.15
C GLY A 107 -4.04 8.30 -14.81
N VAL A 108 -4.54 7.77 -13.70
CA VAL A 108 -5.93 7.97 -13.26
C VAL A 108 -5.99 9.06 -12.19
N ALA A 109 -6.67 10.16 -12.51
CA ALA A 109 -7.03 11.16 -11.53
C ALA A 109 -8.15 10.60 -10.63
N THR A 110 -7.92 10.55 -9.32
CA THR A 110 -8.84 9.89 -8.38
C THR A 110 -9.03 10.69 -7.10
N PRO A 111 -10.24 10.70 -6.51
CA PRO A 111 -10.46 11.32 -5.20
C PRO A 111 -9.73 10.56 -4.08
N ILE A 112 -9.30 9.32 -4.29
CA ILE A 112 -8.58 8.48 -3.32
C ILE A 112 -7.36 9.21 -2.75
N ASN A 113 -6.57 9.86 -3.61
CA ASN A 113 -5.42 10.69 -3.22
C ASN A 113 -5.71 12.20 -3.34
N ARG A 114 -6.99 12.59 -3.36
CA ARG A 114 -7.48 13.97 -3.55
C ARG A 114 -7.00 14.61 -4.84
N TYR A 115 -6.90 13.83 -5.92
CA TYR A 115 -6.45 14.30 -7.23
C TYR A 115 -5.05 14.94 -7.22
N ARG A 116 -4.22 14.62 -6.20
CA ARG A 116 -2.89 15.24 -6.03
C ARG A 116 -1.88 14.77 -7.07
N TRP A 117 -2.00 13.53 -7.52
CA TRP A 117 -1.21 12.98 -8.62
C TRP A 117 -2.06 11.96 -9.41
N PRO A 118 -1.85 11.81 -10.72
CA PRO A 118 -2.42 10.69 -11.46
C PRO A 118 -1.83 9.37 -10.95
N VAL A 119 -2.68 8.38 -10.69
CA VAL A 119 -2.27 7.05 -10.22
C VAL A 119 -1.99 6.17 -11.44
N PRO A 120 -0.75 5.70 -11.65
CA PRO A 120 -0.43 4.86 -12.79
C PRO A 120 -0.95 3.43 -12.56
N ILE A 121 -1.93 3.01 -13.35
CA ILE A 121 -2.46 1.64 -13.33
C ILE A 121 -2.55 1.08 -14.76
N PRO A 122 -2.57 -0.25 -14.94
CA PRO A 122 -2.79 -0.86 -16.25
C PRO A 122 -4.07 -0.34 -16.92
N THR A 123 -4.05 -0.19 -18.25
CA THR A 123 -5.17 0.42 -18.99
C THR A 123 -6.50 -0.30 -18.82
N ASP A 124 -6.45 -1.61 -18.69
CA ASP A 124 -7.54 -2.57 -18.49
C ASP A 124 -7.86 -2.87 -17.02
N SER A 125 -7.23 -2.16 -16.07
CA SER A 125 -7.42 -2.35 -14.63
C SER A 125 -8.23 -1.20 -13.99
N SER A 126 -8.73 -1.47 -12.78
CA SER A 126 -9.56 -0.55 -11.99
C SER A 126 -9.17 -0.57 -10.52
N LEU A 127 -8.94 0.62 -9.95
CA LEU A 127 -8.73 0.79 -8.51
C LEU A 127 -9.93 0.30 -7.69
N GLU A 128 -11.16 0.37 -8.21
CA GLU A 128 -12.33 -0.13 -7.49
C GLU A 128 -12.38 -1.66 -7.47
N CYS A 129 -11.97 -2.33 -8.56
CA CYS A 129 -11.87 -3.79 -8.57
C CYS A 129 -10.81 -4.27 -7.57
N ILE A 130 -9.63 -3.63 -7.57
CA ILE A 130 -8.56 -3.92 -6.61
C ILE A 130 -9.06 -3.71 -5.17
N ARG A 131 -9.80 -2.63 -4.92
CA ARG A 131 -10.40 -2.35 -3.60
C ARG A 131 -11.36 -3.46 -3.18
N ILE A 132 -12.28 -3.86 -4.05
CA ILE A 132 -13.26 -4.91 -3.77
C ILE A 132 -12.54 -6.24 -3.48
N GLU A 133 -11.53 -6.58 -4.28
CA GLU A 133 -10.73 -7.79 -4.06
C GLU A 133 -10.03 -7.74 -2.69
N MET A 134 -9.39 -6.63 -2.33
CA MET A 134 -8.71 -6.50 -1.04
C MET A 134 -9.69 -6.53 0.14
N LEU A 135 -10.88 -5.94 -0.02
CA LEU A 135 -11.95 -6.01 0.99
C LEU A 135 -12.46 -7.45 1.17
N ASN A 136 -12.63 -8.20 0.08
CA ASN A 136 -13.05 -9.61 0.14
C ASN A 136 -12.00 -10.50 0.81
N LEU A 137 -10.71 -10.17 0.65
CA LEU A 137 -9.60 -10.81 1.39
C LEU A 137 -9.53 -10.43 2.88
N GLY A 138 -10.34 -9.46 3.32
CA GLY A 138 -10.39 -8.99 4.70
C GLY A 138 -9.35 -7.91 5.05
N ALA A 139 -8.76 -7.25 4.05
CA ALA A 139 -7.90 -6.10 4.30
C ALA A 139 -8.73 -4.86 4.67
N GLU A 140 -8.22 -4.06 5.61
CA GLU A 140 -8.78 -2.75 5.97
C GLU A 140 -7.87 -1.61 5.48
N TYR A 141 -6.57 -1.74 5.74
CA TYR A 141 -5.53 -0.81 5.30
C TYR A 141 -4.54 -1.53 4.39
N VAL A 142 -4.25 -0.93 3.25
CA VAL A 142 -3.32 -1.47 2.25
C VAL A 142 -2.28 -0.43 1.90
N TRP A 143 -1.02 -0.83 1.88
CA TRP A 143 0.03 -0.08 1.23
C TRP A 143 0.21 -0.57 -0.21
N VAL A 144 0.17 0.36 -1.16
CA VAL A 144 0.55 0.10 -2.55
C VAL A 144 1.27 1.35 -3.06
N ASP A 145 2.46 1.16 -3.62
CA ASP A 145 3.37 2.22 -4.06
C ASP A 145 2.70 3.28 -4.95
N VAL A 146 1.88 2.90 -5.94
CA VAL A 146 1.22 3.82 -6.88
C VAL A 146 0.26 4.80 -6.20
N LEU A 147 -0.29 4.43 -5.04
CA LEU A 147 -1.20 5.27 -4.25
C LEU A 147 -0.55 5.88 -3.00
N CYS A 148 0.36 5.15 -2.36
CA CYS A 148 0.93 5.52 -1.06
C CYS A 148 2.22 6.34 -1.21
N LEU A 149 2.89 6.24 -2.37
CA LEU A 149 3.96 7.13 -2.77
C LEU A 149 3.40 8.19 -3.71
N ARG A 150 3.86 9.42 -3.52
CA ARG A 150 3.56 10.52 -4.43
C ARG A 150 4.16 10.19 -5.79
N GLN A 151 3.32 10.19 -6.82
CA GLN A 151 3.75 10.02 -8.20
C GLN A 151 4.03 11.37 -8.84
N GLU A 152 4.62 11.34 -10.03
CA GLU A 152 4.82 12.54 -10.84
C GLU A 152 3.49 13.30 -11.01
N GLY A 153 3.52 14.57 -10.63
CA GLY A 153 2.34 15.43 -10.58
C GLY A 153 2.02 16.10 -11.92
N ARG A 154 0.93 16.89 -11.95
CA ARG A 154 0.61 17.75 -13.10
C ARG A 154 1.26 19.14 -13.03
N GLU A 155 1.80 19.53 -11.88
CA GLU A 155 2.27 20.90 -11.59
C GLU A 155 3.53 20.92 -10.70
N GLY A 156 4.33 21.99 -10.82
CA GLY A 156 5.70 22.14 -10.31
C GLY A 156 5.97 21.74 -8.86
N ASP A 157 5.42 22.46 -7.86
CA ASP A 157 5.70 22.24 -6.41
C ASP A 157 5.45 20.79 -5.93
N SER A 158 4.75 19.98 -6.73
CA SER A 158 4.60 18.54 -6.52
C SER A 158 5.93 17.78 -6.56
N GLU A 159 6.88 18.20 -7.40
CA GLU A 159 8.12 17.46 -7.63
C GLU A 159 9.12 17.64 -6.49
N ALA A 160 9.32 18.86 -6.00
CA ALA A 160 10.16 19.09 -4.82
C ALA A 160 9.61 18.34 -3.58
N GLN A 161 8.28 18.31 -3.43
CA GLN A 161 7.64 17.54 -2.37
C GLN A 161 7.78 16.02 -2.60
N ARG A 162 7.71 15.55 -3.85
CA ARG A 162 7.94 14.14 -4.21
C ARG A 162 9.36 13.72 -3.88
N GLU A 163 10.36 14.49 -4.28
CA GLU A 163 11.77 14.23 -3.95
C GLU A 163 12.01 14.18 -2.44
N LYS A 164 11.41 15.13 -1.70
CA LYS A 164 11.50 15.15 -0.23
C LYS A 164 10.87 13.90 0.40
N GLU A 165 9.67 13.50 -0.03
CA GLU A 165 8.99 12.30 0.46
C GLU A 165 9.78 11.03 0.06
N TRP A 166 10.22 10.93 -1.20
CA TRP A 166 10.93 9.77 -1.75
C TRP A 166 12.30 9.54 -1.11
N ARG A 167 12.99 10.61 -0.69
CA ARG A 167 14.27 10.51 0.02
C ARG A 167 14.17 9.62 1.27
N LEU A 168 13.01 9.54 1.90
CA LEU A 168 12.75 8.64 3.03
C LEU A 168 12.01 7.38 2.60
N ASP A 169 10.93 7.53 1.84
CA ASP A 169 10.01 6.44 1.55
C ASP A 169 10.68 5.36 0.67
N VAL A 170 11.38 5.75 -0.40
CA VAL A 170 11.96 4.77 -1.34
C VAL A 170 13.00 3.86 -0.66
N PRO A 171 13.96 4.38 0.13
CA PRO A 171 14.90 3.53 0.87
C PRO A 171 14.27 2.64 1.94
N THR A 172 13.03 2.91 2.37
CA THR A 172 12.35 2.20 3.46
C THR A 172 11.24 1.25 2.98
N ILE A 173 10.97 1.18 1.67
CA ILE A 173 9.96 0.28 1.06
C ILE A 173 10.14 -1.17 1.50
N GLY A 174 11.37 -1.69 1.55
CA GLY A 174 11.62 -3.07 1.98
C GLY A 174 11.13 -3.37 3.40
N TYR A 175 11.13 -2.37 4.29
CA TYR A 175 10.54 -2.52 5.62
C TYR A 175 9.02 -2.59 5.57
N VAL A 176 8.38 -1.84 4.67
CA VAL A 176 6.92 -1.88 4.50
C VAL A 176 6.45 -3.31 4.15
N TYR A 177 7.09 -3.96 3.19
CA TYR A 177 6.75 -5.33 2.80
C TYR A 177 7.10 -6.37 3.87
N ARG A 178 8.20 -6.15 4.62
CA ARG A 178 8.59 -7.04 5.74
C ARG A 178 7.62 -6.92 6.92
N TRP A 179 7.17 -5.70 7.21
CA TRP A 179 6.29 -5.39 8.33
C TRP A 179 4.82 -5.69 8.00
N ALA A 180 4.44 -5.70 6.72
CA ALA A 180 3.07 -5.95 6.29
C ALA A 180 2.50 -7.26 6.85
N LYS A 181 1.24 -7.21 7.30
CA LYS A 181 0.50 -8.37 7.80
C LYS A 181 0.37 -9.46 6.73
N MET A 182 0.22 -9.01 5.49
CA MET A 182 0.02 -9.84 4.32
C MET A 182 0.51 -9.11 3.07
N VAL A 183 1.18 -9.80 2.16
CA VAL A 183 1.55 -9.27 0.85
C VAL A 183 0.77 -9.97 -0.24
N VAL A 184 0.01 -9.19 -1.02
CA VAL A 184 -0.72 -9.68 -2.18
C VAL A 184 0.10 -9.41 -3.44
N TYR A 185 0.37 -10.44 -4.24
CA TYR A 185 1.19 -10.35 -5.45
C TYR A 185 0.35 -10.38 -6.72
N TYR A 186 0.46 -9.34 -7.54
CA TYR A 186 -0.06 -9.29 -8.90
C TYR A 186 1.07 -9.44 -9.91
N PHE A 187 1.33 -10.67 -10.35
CA PHE A 187 2.46 -10.97 -11.22
C PHE A 187 2.29 -10.49 -12.67
N SER A 188 1.06 -10.40 -13.18
CA SER A 188 0.78 -9.90 -14.54
C SER A 188 0.45 -8.40 -14.59
N GLY A 189 0.57 -7.70 -13.46
CA GLY A 189 0.30 -6.26 -13.33
C GLY A 189 -0.87 -5.96 -12.37
N LEU A 190 -0.86 -4.76 -11.78
CA LEU A 190 -1.79 -4.39 -10.72
C LEU A 190 -3.27 -4.55 -11.12
N GLY A 191 -4.01 -5.40 -10.40
CA GLY A 191 -5.43 -5.67 -10.65
C GLY A 191 -5.70 -6.54 -11.87
N ARG A 192 -4.68 -7.15 -12.48
CA ARG A 192 -4.85 -8.11 -13.59
C ARG A 192 -4.95 -9.53 -13.06
N ALA A 193 -5.71 -10.34 -13.81
CA ALA A 193 -5.66 -11.79 -13.66
C ALA A 193 -4.24 -12.30 -13.87
N LEU A 194 -3.90 -13.38 -13.17
CA LEU A 194 -2.66 -14.09 -13.36
C LEU A 194 -2.69 -14.72 -14.76
N SER A 195 -1.71 -14.38 -15.58
CA SER A 195 -1.55 -14.97 -16.90
C SER A 195 -0.55 -16.11 -16.83
N ASP A 196 -0.95 -17.30 -17.27
CA ASP A 196 -0.07 -18.48 -17.38
C ASP A 196 0.79 -18.46 -18.65
N THR A 197 0.83 -17.36 -19.39
CA THR A 197 1.62 -17.28 -20.61
C THR A 197 3.10 -17.22 -20.28
N ALA A 198 3.89 -18.18 -20.80
CA ALA A 198 5.35 -18.23 -20.69
C ALA A 198 6.05 -16.91 -21.10
N GLY A 199 5.41 -16.09 -21.94
CA GLY A 199 5.89 -14.76 -22.31
C GLY A 199 6.05 -13.81 -21.11
N ASP A 200 5.22 -13.91 -20.07
CA ASP A 200 5.31 -13.07 -18.88
C ASP A 200 6.49 -13.46 -17.99
N LEU A 201 6.84 -14.76 -17.94
CA LEU A 201 8.00 -15.26 -17.21
C LEU A 201 9.32 -14.97 -17.91
N GLU A 202 9.32 -15.12 -19.24
CA GLU A 202 10.52 -14.87 -20.06
C GLU A 202 10.77 -13.39 -20.28
N SER A 203 9.74 -12.54 -20.16
CA SER A 203 9.87 -11.10 -20.20
C SER A 203 10.92 -10.59 -19.21
N ASN A 204 11.76 -9.64 -19.63
CA ASN A 204 12.67 -8.94 -18.72
C ASN A 204 11.93 -8.14 -17.63
N ARG A 205 10.61 -7.98 -17.77
CA ARG A 205 9.73 -7.30 -16.81
C ARG A 205 9.01 -8.27 -15.88
N CYS A 206 9.24 -9.56 -16.05
CA CYS A 206 8.81 -10.60 -15.15
C CYS A 206 9.09 -10.18 -13.70
N TRP A 207 8.11 -10.39 -12.81
CA TRP A 207 8.24 -10.02 -11.42
C TRP A 207 9.50 -10.61 -10.76
N PHE A 208 9.87 -11.84 -11.14
CA PHE A 208 11.05 -12.54 -10.61
C PHE A 208 12.39 -11.93 -11.05
N LYS A 209 12.42 -11.14 -12.14
CA LYS A 209 13.63 -10.52 -12.69
C LYS A 209 13.84 -9.07 -12.21
N ARG A 210 12.98 -8.55 -11.32
CA ARG A 210 13.06 -7.17 -10.84
C ARG A 210 14.14 -7.00 -9.76
N ALA A 211 14.81 -5.86 -9.77
CA ALA A 211 15.79 -5.50 -8.75
C ALA A 211 15.18 -5.42 -7.32
N TRP A 212 13.87 -5.19 -7.22
CA TRP A 212 13.15 -5.01 -5.96
C TRP A 212 12.53 -6.30 -5.41
N THR A 213 12.50 -7.39 -6.19
CA THR A 213 11.87 -8.68 -5.84
C THR A 213 12.24 -9.14 -4.44
N MET A 214 13.53 -9.15 -4.09
CA MET A 214 14.00 -9.63 -2.78
C MET A 214 13.46 -8.81 -1.59
N GLN A 215 13.21 -7.51 -1.79
CA GLN A 215 12.65 -6.63 -0.77
C GLN A 215 11.14 -6.84 -0.60
N GLU A 216 10.46 -7.25 -1.66
CA GLU A 216 9.00 -7.39 -1.73
C GLU A 216 8.51 -8.79 -1.29
N ILE A 217 9.39 -9.79 -1.20
CA ILE A 217 9.03 -11.16 -0.75
C ILE A 217 8.48 -11.14 0.68
N SER A 218 7.51 -12.01 1.00
CA SER A 218 7.01 -12.21 2.36
C SER A 218 6.69 -13.68 2.62
N GLN A 219 6.77 -14.08 3.88
CA GLN A 219 6.28 -15.39 4.34
C GLN A 219 4.75 -15.43 4.30
N TYR A 220 4.12 -14.32 4.67
CA TYR A 220 2.69 -14.14 4.67
C TYR A 220 2.28 -13.54 3.34
N ARG A 221 1.77 -14.38 2.42
CA ARG A 221 1.45 -13.98 1.05
C ARG A 221 0.20 -14.60 0.43
N ILE A 222 -0.39 -13.87 -0.49
CA ILE A 222 -1.50 -14.29 -1.37
C ILE A 222 -1.11 -13.95 -2.82
N TYR A 223 -1.42 -14.82 -3.77
CA TYR A 223 -1.27 -14.54 -5.19
C TYR A 223 -2.63 -14.08 -5.73
N ALA A 224 -2.69 -12.86 -6.25
CA ALA A 224 -3.91 -12.28 -6.80
C ALA A 224 -4.09 -12.64 -8.28
N GLY A 225 -5.32 -12.46 -8.76
CA GLY A 225 -5.67 -12.67 -10.17
C GLY A 225 -5.86 -14.14 -10.58
N GLY A 226 -5.80 -15.10 -9.66
CA GLY A 226 -6.14 -16.50 -9.95
C GLY A 226 -7.64 -16.67 -10.22
N ALA A 227 -7.99 -17.50 -11.19
CA ALA A 227 -9.37 -17.86 -11.50
C ALA A 227 -9.78 -19.11 -10.70
N THR A 228 -10.03 -19.00 -9.39
CA THR A 228 -10.81 -20.00 -8.63
C THR A 228 -11.08 -19.51 -7.20
N ASP A 229 -12.22 -19.95 -6.64
CA ASP A 229 -12.66 -19.77 -5.24
C ASP A 229 -11.67 -20.28 -4.17
N ASP A 230 -10.54 -20.87 -4.58
CA ASP A 230 -9.45 -21.31 -3.69
C ASP A 230 -8.51 -20.14 -3.36
N PHE A 231 -9.03 -19.15 -2.64
CA PHE A 231 -8.19 -18.16 -1.94
C PHE A 231 -7.41 -18.76 -0.76
N LEU A 232 -7.49 -20.08 -0.56
CA LEU A 232 -6.79 -20.81 0.47
C LEU A 232 -5.75 -21.73 -0.15
N VAL A 233 -4.49 -21.36 0.09
CA VAL A 233 -3.36 -22.29 0.18
C VAL A 233 -2.87 -22.83 -1.17
N TYR A 234 -1.99 -22.06 -1.84
CA TYR A 234 -0.94 -22.64 -2.70
C TYR A 234 0.13 -23.37 -1.86
N ALA A 235 -0.30 -24.23 -0.93
CA ALA A 235 0.52 -25.23 -0.27
C ALA A 235 -0.21 -26.57 -0.32
N GLN A 236 -0.55 -27.04 -1.52
CA GLN A 236 -0.69 -28.46 -1.91
C GLN A 236 -1.37 -28.53 -3.28
N ALA A 237 -0.61 -28.27 -4.34
CA ALA A 237 -0.97 -28.67 -5.71
C ALA A 237 0.32 -28.72 -6.53
N ALA A 238 1.23 -29.59 -6.10
CA ALA A 238 2.20 -30.18 -7.01
C ALA A 238 1.51 -31.45 -7.49
N ASP A 239 0.89 -31.38 -8.67
CA ASP A 239 0.57 -32.48 -9.57
C ASP A 239 -0.37 -31.90 -10.65
N GLU A 240 0.20 -31.29 -11.67
CA GLU A 240 -0.25 -31.40 -13.07
C GLU A 240 0.71 -30.68 -14.03
N GLU A 241 0.91 -31.31 -15.18
CA GLU A 241 2.16 -31.34 -15.95
C GLU A 241 2.35 -30.18 -16.97
N ASP A 242 3.63 -29.82 -17.13
CA ASP A 242 4.35 -29.43 -18.35
C ASP A 242 4.33 -28.01 -18.94
N LYS A 243 3.60 -27.05 -18.37
CA LYS A 243 3.96 -25.60 -18.52
C LYS A 243 3.83 -24.79 -17.23
N VAL A 244 3.15 -25.38 -16.25
CA VAL A 244 2.93 -24.87 -14.90
C VAL A 244 4.16 -25.07 -14.00
N GLY A 245 5.05 -26.01 -14.35
CA GLY A 245 6.24 -26.37 -13.56
C GLY A 245 7.20 -25.21 -13.30
N SER A 246 7.57 -24.42 -14.31
CA SER A 246 8.52 -23.33 -14.13
C SER A 246 7.99 -22.20 -13.23
N PHE A 247 6.71 -21.85 -13.38
CA PHE A 247 6.07 -20.83 -12.53
C PHE A 247 5.93 -21.33 -11.08
N GLN A 248 5.51 -22.57 -10.90
CA GLN A 248 5.38 -23.20 -9.59
C GLN A 248 6.74 -23.39 -8.90
N GLU A 249 7.79 -23.76 -9.64
CA GLU A 249 9.16 -23.82 -9.14
C GLU A 249 9.65 -22.44 -8.70
N GLN A 250 9.40 -21.40 -9.50
CA GLN A 250 9.75 -20.03 -9.13
C GLN A 250 8.98 -19.58 -7.87
N ILE A 251 7.68 -19.85 -7.78
CA ILE A 251 6.87 -19.64 -6.55
C ILE A 251 7.42 -20.44 -5.35
N GLY A 252 7.87 -21.67 -5.58
CA GLY A 252 8.52 -22.53 -4.60
C GLY A 252 9.80 -21.90 -4.06
N SER A 253 10.65 -21.37 -4.94
CA SER A 253 11.89 -20.67 -4.54
C SER A 253 11.62 -19.39 -3.74
N LEU A 254 10.49 -18.70 -3.95
CA LEU A 254 10.09 -17.59 -3.09
C LEU A 254 9.76 -18.04 -1.66
N LYS A 255 9.34 -19.30 -1.44
CA LYS A 255 9.11 -19.82 -0.08
C LYS A 255 10.43 -19.95 0.68
N SER A 256 11.45 -20.55 0.06
CA SER A 256 12.76 -20.72 0.69
C SER A 256 13.43 -19.37 0.97
N LEU A 257 13.42 -18.44 0.01
CA LEU A 257 13.99 -17.09 0.19
C LEU A 257 13.28 -16.30 1.30
N ALA A 258 11.95 -16.42 1.42
CA ALA A 258 11.20 -15.78 2.50
C ALA A 258 11.55 -16.34 3.89
N LEU A 259 11.85 -17.65 3.98
CA LEU A 259 12.28 -18.31 5.21
C LEU A 259 13.68 -17.85 5.63
N GLU A 260 14.64 -17.86 4.71
CA GLU A 260 16.02 -17.43 4.97
C GLU A 260 16.08 -15.96 5.41
N ARG A 261 15.34 -15.07 4.74
CA ARG A 261 15.37 -13.64 5.06
C ARG A 261 14.86 -13.31 6.45
N ASN A 262 13.90 -14.07 6.98
CA ASN A 262 13.33 -13.83 8.31
C ASN A 262 14.13 -14.52 9.44
N SER A 263 15.16 -15.29 9.10
CA SER A 263 16.11 -15.89 10.06
C SER A 263 17.34 -15.02 10.35
N LEU A 264 17.43 -13.85 9.70
CA LEU A 264 18.47 -12.82 9.85
C LEU A 264 17.90 -11.58 10.55
#